data_AF-A0A959UYN8-F1
#
_entry.id   AF-A0A959UYN8-F1
#
_cell.length_a   1.000
_cell.length_b   1.000
_cell.length_c   1.000
_cell.angle_alpha   90.00
_cell.angle_beta   90.00
_cell.angle_gamma   90.00
#
_symmetry.space_group_name_H-M   'P 1'
#
loop_
_entity.id
_entity.type
_entity.pdbx_description
1 polymer ?
#
loop_
_entity_poly.entity_id
_entity_poly.type
_entity_poly.pdbx_seq_one_letter_code
_entity_poly.pdbx_strand_id
1 'polypeptide(L)'
;AYEYKVHRTGTNAGYGYVRSGIAVAPVEDRGSLVLLVDSALAADLGGQVQDLVNDLTADGWWVHRHDVPGSLAVPDVKALVTADAQQDPDVEAIYLLGHIAVPYSGNLNPDGHAEHRGAWACDAFYGDLDGLWTDVSVNSTSAAFPRNHNLPQDGKFDQSDLPSPVELAVGRVDLSDLPSYSQSETQLVASYLDRAHAWKTGALTVPAEALLFDDLQWTAYPLSQSGHMGLAACVGPDHLTEVPPNNGPFSDHVLSTPALWSYQCGAGLQGTGSNNQVTFVGTTNGIRTQDVVQGDVGTVFNMAFGSYFGDWDNEDNFLRAMLGSGNSLVHLWSGIPNWYVYPMAMGGPVGSCMRISVNNTQQDHAPQNAGWQGQNMGRVHMALMGDPTLRQSYVGPPTDLVVGPSGWTTQFSWSPSSDDVDGYLVHRIDTVSGGFVRVTPQVVTDTFFVSTELYAPGTRYLVRAIKLVTSNTGSY
;
A
#
# COMPACT_ATOMS: atom_id res chain seq x y z
N ALA A 1 -10.53 14.18 -13.43
CA ALA A 1 -9.37 13.66 -14.18
C ALA A 1 -9.86 12.61 -15.18
N TYR A 2 -9.09 12.35 -16.23
CA TYR A 2 -9.33 11.29 -17.22
C TYR A 2 -8.22 10.26 -17.16
N GLU A 3 -8.52 9.03 -17.56
CA GLU A 3 -7.54 7.95 -17.71
C GLU A 3 -7.25 7.71 -19.18
N TYR A 4 -5.97 7.54 -19.50
CA TYR A 4 -5.49 7.35 -20.86
C TYR A 4 -4.65 6.09 -20.94
N LYS A 5 -4.94 5.29 -21.96
CA LYS A 5 -4.06 4.25 -22.46
C LYS A 5 -3.19 4.83 -23.56
N VAL A 6 -1.89 4.86 -23.34
CA VAL A 6 -0.90 5.26 -24.35
C VAL A 6 -0.39 4.01 -25.04
N HIS A 7 -0.50 3.96 -26.37
CA HIS A 7 -0.04 2.83 -27.17
C HIS A 7 0.91 3.32 -28.27
N ARG A 8 2.15 2.88 -28.21
CA ARG A 8 3.14 3.07 -29.27
C ARG A 8 3.05 1.92 -30.26
N THR A 9 2.67 2.22 -31.49
CA THR A 9 2.72 1.27 -32.61
C THR A 9 4.12 1.23 -33.22
N GLY A 10 4.71 0.04 -33.38
CA GLY A 10 6.01 -0.15 -34.02
C GLY A 10 6.41 -1.63 -34.05
N THR A 11 7.66 -1.93 -34.42
CA THR A 11 8.19 -3.31 -34.42
C THR A 11 8.01 -3.99 -33.06
N ASN A 12 8.20 -3.23 -31.98
CA ASN A 12 7.78 -3.60 -30.63
C ASN A 12 6.70 -2.61 -30.16
N ALA A 13 5.50 -3.13 -29.90
CA ALA A 13 4.42 -2.36 -29.29
C ALA A 13 4.84 -1.93 -27.87
N GLY A 14 4.53 -0.69 -27.51
CA GLY A 14 4.75 -0.15 -26.17
C GLY A 14 3.43 0.32 -25.58
N TYR A 15 3.24 0.13 -24.28
CA TYR A 15 2.00 0.49 -23.59
C TYR A 15 2.32 1.25 -22.32
N GLY A 16 1.44 2.18 -21.97
CA GLY A 16 1.51 2.93 -20.73
C GLY A 16 0.12 3.41 -20.34
N TYR A 17 -0.03 3.71 -19.06
CA TYR A 17 -1.28 4.19 -18.48
C TYR A 17 -0.98 5.44 -17.69
N VAL A 18 -1.81 6.47 -17.89
CA VAL A 18 -1.69 7.72 -17.16
C VAL A 18 -3.07 8.20 -16.74
N ARG A 19 -3.14 8.81 -15.56
CA ARG A 19 -4.28 9.62 -15.14
C ARG A 19 -3.86 11.07 -15.35
N SER A 20 -4.72 11.90 -15.92
CA SER A 20 -4.38 13.29 -16.24
C SER A 20 -5.56 14.23 -15.97
N GLY A 21 -5.24 15.46 -15.59
CA GLY A 21 -6.20 16.51 -15.28
C GLY A 21 -5.52 17.88 -15.25
N ILE A 22 -6.33 18.94 -15.28
CA ILE A 22 -5.87 20.33 -15.19
C ILE A 22 -6.54 20.92 -13.96
N ALA A 23 -5.74 21.31 -12.97
CA ALA A 23 -6.19 21.89 -11.70
C ALA A 23 -7.40 21.15 -11.13
N VAL A 24 -7.28 19.83 -11.00
CA VAL A 24 -8.32 19.01 -10.37
C VAL A 24 -8.53 19.53 -8.94
N ALA A 25 -9.78 19.58 -8.49
CA ALA A 25 -10.08 20.05 -7.15
C ALA A 25 -9.51 19.07 -6.09
N PRO A 26 -9.09 19.58 -4.91
CA PRO A 26 -8.59 18.72 -3.86
C PRO A 26 -9.66 17.73 -3.38
N VAL A 27 -9.24 16.51 -3.06
CA VAL A 27 -10.11 15.51 -2.44
C VAL A 27 -10.16 15.81 -0.94
N GLU A 28 -11.30 16.31 -0.47
CA GLU A 28 -11.53 16.67 0.94
C GLU A 28 -12.09 15.49 1.77
N ASP A 29 -12.70 14.51 1.10
CA ASP A 29 -13.28 13.32 1.70
C ASP A 29 -12.87 12.11 0.86
N ARG A 30 -12.28 11.11 1.51
CA ARG A 30 -11.78 9.88 0.89
C ARG A 30 -12.64 8.66 1.23
N GLY A 31 -13.74 8.86 1.94
CA GLY A 31 -14.55 7.79 2.51
C GLY A 31 -13.94 7.26 3.80
N SER A 32 -14.26 6.01 4.10
CA SER A 32 -13.93 5.34 5.35
C SER A 32 -12.92 4.22 5.14
N LEU A 33 -12.19 3.88 6.20
CA LEU A 33 -11.33 2.71 6.25
C LEU A 33 -11.52 1.93 7.54
N VAL A 34 -11.35 0.61 7.44
CA VAL A 34 -11.29 -0.28 8.59
C VAL A 34 -9.83 -0.48 8.98
N LEU A 35 -9.46 -0.02 10.17
CA LEU A 35 -8.13 -0.19 10.74
C LEU A 35 -8.15 -1.34 11.74
N LEU A 36 -7.51 -2.45 11.39
CA LEU A 36 -7.37 -3.63 12.25
C LEU A 36 -5.95 -3.65 12.83
N VAL A 37 -5.83 -3.44 14.14
CA VAL A 37 -4.54 -3.40 14.84
C VAL A 37 -4.38 -4.63 15.71
N ASP A 38 -3.24 -5.32 15.64
CA ASP A 38 -2.94 -6.38 16.60
C ASP A 38 -3.03 -5.82 18.03
N SER A 39 -3.80 -6.50 18.89
CA SER A 39 -4.13 -5.98 20.22
C SER A 39 -2.92 -5.82 21.16
N ALA A 40 -1.84 -6.60 20.96
CA ALA A 40 -0.62 -6.44 21.74
C ALA A 40 0.15 -5.19 21.27
N LEU A 41 0.25 -4.98 19.95
CA LEU A 41 0.82 -3.75 19.40
C LEU A 41 0.01 -2.52 19.77
N ALA A 42 -1.33 -2.60 19.75
CA ALA A 42 -2.21 -1.51 20.17
C ALA A 42 -1.96 -1.08 21.62
N ALA A 43 -1.68 -2.04 22.50
CA ALA A 43 -1.35 -1.78 23.90
C ALA A 43 0.04 -1.12 24.07
N ASP A 44 1.04 -1.60 23.33
CA ASP A 44 2.43 -1.15 23.46
C ASP A 44 2.73 0.14 22.69
N LEU A 45 1.99 0.42 21.60
CA LEU A 45 2.20 1.53 20.66
C LEU A 45 1.05 2.54 20.65
N GLY A 46 0.35 2.71 21.78
CA GLY A 46 -0.85 3.55 21.84
C GLY A 46 -0.68 4.99 21.33
N GLY A 47 0.52 5.58 21.49
CA GLY A 47 0.86 6.90 20.94
C GLY A 47 0.93 6.89 19.42
N GLN A 48 1.78 6.03 18.85
CA GLN A 48 1.95 5.91 17.39
C GLN A 48 0.67 5.49 16.67
N VAL A 49 -0.14 4.61 17.29
CA VAL A 49 -1.45 4.23 16.73
C VAL A 49 -2.42 5.40 16.77
N GLN A 50 -2.37 6.25 17.80
CA GLN A 50 -3.18 7.47 17.84
C GLN A 50 -2.73 8.49 16.78
N ASP A 51 -1.44 8.63 16.55
CA ASP A 51 -0.89 9.48 15.48
C ASP A 51 -1.31 8.95 14.11
N LEU A 52 -1.28 7.63 13.89
CA LEU A 52 -1.82 7.03 12.68
C LEU A 52 -3.30 7.40 12.46
N VAL A 53 -4.16 7.26 13.47
CA VAL A 53 -5.58 7.64 13.35
C VAL A 53 -5.73 9.14 13.03
N ASN A 54 -4.90 9.99 13.64
CA ASN A 54 -4.90 11.43 13.37
C ASN A 54 -4.47 11.73 11.93
N ASP A 55 -3.42 11.08 11.43
CA ASP A 55 -2.92 11.25 10.07
C ASP A 55 -3.96 10.83 9.03
N LEU A 56 -4.62 9.69 9.24
CA LEU A 56 -5.69 9.20 8.38
C LEU A 56 -6.87 10.18 8.35
N THR A 57 -7.30 10.64 9.54
CA THR A 57 -8.36 11.65 9.68
C THR A 57 -7.99 12.96 8.99
N ALA A 58 -6.74 13.41 9.15
CA ALA A 58 -6.22 14.62 8.52
C ALA A 58 -6.15 14.50 6.99
N ASP A 59 -5.88 13.31 6.45
CA ASP A 59 -5.83 13.04 5.00
C ASP A 59 -7.21 12.82 4.36
N GLY A 60 -8.30 12.84 5.14
CA GLY A 60 -9.67 12.72 4.61
C GLY A 60 -10.35 11.38 4.82
N TRP A 61 -9.76 10.47 5.59
CA TRP A 61 -10.35 9.18 5.89
C TRP A 61 -11.11 9.18 7.21
N TRP A 62 -12.33 8.68 7.22
CA TRP A 62 -12.96 8.25 8.46
C TRP A 62 -12.44 6.88 8.87
N VAL A 63 -12.20 6.64 10.17
CA VAL A 63 -11.51 5.43 10.65
C VAL A 63 -12.42 4.60 11.57
N HIS A 64 -12.73 3.38 11.14
CA HIS A 64 -13.32 2.32 11.97
C HIS A 64 -12.21 1.45 12.53
N ARG A 65 -11.84 1.65 13.80
CA ARG A 65 -10.72 0.93 14.43
C ARG A 65 -11.22 -0.27 15.23
N HIS A 66 -10.52 -1.40 15.06
CA HIS A 66 -10.62 -2.57 15.93
C HIS A 66 -9.24 -3.01 16.42
N ASP A 67 -9.14 -3.33 17.70
CA ASP A 67 -7.97 -4.00 18.27
C ASP A 67 -8.24 -5.51 18.28
N VAL A 68 -7.48 -6.26 17.49
CA VAL A 68 -7.73 -7.65 17.13
C VAL A 68 -6.78 -8.58 17.90
N PRO A 69 -7.28 -9.55 18.68
CA PRO A 69 -6.44 -10.57 19.29
C PRO A 69 -5.77 -11.45 18.22
N GLY A 70 -4.48 -11.76 18.36
CA GLY A 70 -3.78 -12.67 17.44
C GLY A 70 -4.36 -14.10 17.37
N SER A 71 -5.28 -14.46 18.28
CA SER A 71 -6.03 -15.72 18.25
C SER A 71 -7.35 -15.65 17.47
N LEU A 72 -7.75 -14.48 16.95
CA LEU A 72 -8.99 -14.32 16.19
C LEU A 72 -8.84 -15.00 14.82
N ALA A 73 -9.79 -15.88 14.48
CA ALA A 73 -9.71 -16.65 13.25
C ALA A 73 -10.03 -15.80 12.01
N VAL A 74 -9.51 -16.20 10.85
CA VAL A 74 -9.71 -15.53 9.55
C VAL A 74 -11.18 -15.17 9.27
N PRO A 75 -12.17 -16.06 9.43
CA PRO A 75 -13.58 -15.70 9.20
C PRO A 75 -14.12 -14.64 10.17
N ASP A 76 -13.63 -14.64 11.42
CA ASP A 76 -14.06 -13.67 12.43
C ASP A 76 -13.44 -12.28 12.18
N VAL A 77 -12.19 -12.23 11.69
CA VAL A 77 -11.58 -10.97 11.22
C VAL A 77 -12.39 -10.41 10.04
N LYS A 78 -12.79 -11.25 9.08
CA LYS A 78 -13.64 -10.85 7.95
C LYS A 78 -15.01 -10.33 8.40
N ALA A 79 -15.56 -10.89 9.47
CA ALA A 79 -16.84 -10.45 10.02
C ALA A 79 -16.79 -9.01 10.57
N LEU A 80 -15.66 -8.57 11.16
CA LEU A 80 -15.47 -7.18 11.59
C LEU A 80 -15.56 -6.22 10.40
N VAL A 81 -14.78 -6.50 9.34
CA VAL A 81 -14.77 -5.70 8.10
C VAL A 81 -16.16 -5.64 7.48
N THR A 82 -16.83 -6.78 7.37
CA THR A 82 -18.15 -6.86 6.74
C THR A 82 -19.20 -6.10 7.56
N ALA A 83 -19.10 -6.12 8.89
CA ALA A 83 -20.00 -5.37 9.76
C ALA A 83 -19.84 -3.86 9.60
N ASP A 84 -18.60 -3.38 9.46
CA ASP A 84 -18.33 -1.95 9.20
C ASP A 84 -18.83 -1.54 7.81
N ALA A 85 -18.50 -2.30 6.77
CA ALA A 85 -18.94 -2.00 5.39
C ALA A 85 -20.46 -2.04 5.21
N GLN A 86 -21.18 -2.82 6.03
CA GLN A 86 -22.64 -2.83 6.05
C GLN A 86 -23.24 -1.59 6.72
N GLN A 87 -22.57 -1.04 7.73
CA GLN A 87 -23.01 0.15 8.47
C GLN A 87 -22.61 1.43 7.76
N ASP A 88 -21.46 1.40 7.09
CA ASP A 88 -20.86 2.51 6.39
C ASP A 88 -20.53 2.10 4.94
N PRO A 89 -21.41 2.46 3.97
CA PRO A 89 -21.19 2.15 2.57
C PRO A 89 -20.04 2.93 1.93
N ASP A 90 -19.46 3.92 2.64
CA ASP A 90 -18.32 4.71 2.16
C ASP A 90 -16.98 4.06 2.55
N VAL A 91 -16.97 2.86 3.14
CA VAL A 91 -15.74 2.09 3.37
C VAL A 91 -15.09 1.72 2.03
N GLU A 92 -13.84 2.12 1.86
CA GLU A 92 -13.08 1.95 0.61
C GLU A 92 -11.78 1.15 0.81
N ALA A 93 -11.31 1.00 2.06
CA ALA A 93 -10.03 0.35 2.37
C ALA A 93 -10.00 -0.36 3.73
N ILE A 94 -9.06 -1.31 3.85
CA ILE A 94 -8.71 -2.08 5.05
C ILE A 94 -7.21 -1.96 5.27
N TYR A 95 -6.82 -1.51 6.46
CA TYR A 95 -5.43 -1.46 6.89
C TYR A 95 -5.19 -2.46 8.04
N LEU A 96 -4.41 -3.50 7.76
CA LEU A 96 -3.97 -4.52 8.70
C LEU A 96 -2.61 -4.11 9.31
N LEU A 97 -2.58 -3.81 10.61
CA LEU A 97 -1.38 -3.39 11.33
C LEU A 97 -0.99 -4.43 12.38
N GLY A 98 0.14 -5.12 12.16
CA GLY A 98 0.62 -6.26 12.94
C GLY A 98 0.24 -7.60 12.35
N HIS A 99 0.53 -8.67 13.09
CA HIS A 99 0.24 -10.05 12.70
C HIS A 99 -1.25 -10.41 12.86
N ILE A 100 -2.10 -9.79 12.03
CA ILE A 100 -3.51 -10.18 11.87
C ILE A 100 -3.58 -11.50 11.09
N ALA A 101 -4.47 -12.42 11.48
CA ALA A 101 -4.61 -13.74 10.85
C ALA A 101 -4.55 -13.68 9.31
N VAL A 102 -3.76 -14.56 8.71
CA VAL A 102 -3.49 -14.55 7.27
C VAL A 102 -4.38 -15.59 6.57
N PRO A 103 -5.34 -15.18 5.73
CA PRO A 103 -6.08 -16.10 4.87
C PRO A 103 -5.15 -16.75 3.85
N TYR A 104 -5.33 -18.04 3.60
CA TYR A 104 -4.66 -18.77 2.53
C TYR A 104 -5.69 -19.29 1.53
N SER A 105 -5.35 -19.31 0.25
CA SER A 105 -6.26 -19.82 -0.78
C SER A 105 -5.56 -20.45 -1.97
N GLY A 106 -6.24 -21.42 -2.57
CA GLY A 106 -5.97 -21.93 -3.91
C GLY A 106 -5.07 -23.15 -3.98
N ASN A 107 -4.75 -23.52 -5.22
CA ASN A 107 -3.84 -24.61 -5.58
C ASN A 107 -3.03 -24.21 -6.82
N LEU A 108 -2.21 -23.17 -6.64
CA LEU A 108 -1.50 -22.43 -7.67
C LEU A 108 -0.01 -22.25 -7.32
N ASN A 109 0.78 -21.84 -8.30
CA ASN A 109 2.20 -21.49 -8.16
C ASN A 109 2.55 -20.27 -9.05
N PRO A 110 2.27 -19.04 -8.57
CA PRO A 110 2.59 -17.79 -9.27
C PRO A 110 4.02 -17.65 -9.74
N ASP A 111 4.95 -18.19 -8.99
CA ASP A 111 6.38 -18.19 -9.32
C ASP A 111 6.83 -19.31 -10.26
N GLY A 112 5.95 -20.24 -10.62
CA GLY A 112 6.18 -21.29 -11.62
C GLY A 112 6.82 -22.57 -11.09
N HIS A 113 7.09 -22.64 -9.80
CA HIS A 113 7.74 -23.78 -9.16
C HIS A 113 6.71 -24.86 -8.79
N ALA A 114 6.89 -26.08 -9.29
CA ALA A 114 5.89 -27.15 -9.14
C ALA A 114 5.78 -27.64 -7.69
N GLU A 115 6.89 -27.62 -6.97
CA GLU A 115 6.99 -27.92 -5.54
C GLU A 115 6.42 -26.81 -4.65
N HIS A 116 6.13 -25.63 -5.22
CA HIS A 116 5.49 -24.52 -4.51
C HIS A 116 3.97 -24.43 -4.82
N ARG A 117 3.43 -25.40 -5.55
CA ARG A 117 2.02 -25.41 -5.94
C ARG A 117 1.12 -25.80 -4.78
N GLY A 118 0.29 -24.86 -4.34
CA GLY A 118 -0.63 -25.04 -3.23
C GLY A 118 -1.38 -23.76 -2.89
N ALA A 119 -1.83 -23.63 -1.64
CA ALA A 119 -2.44 -22.41 -1.14
C ALA A 119 -1.37 -21.34 -0.87
N TRP A 120 -1.66 -20.09 -1.21
CA TRP A 120 -0.80 -18.92 -0.95
C TRP A 120 -1.58 -17.91 -0.09
N ALA A 121 -0.86 -17.03 0.61
CA ALA A 121 -1.48 -15.95 1.38
C ALA A 121 -2.36 -15.05 0.49
N CYS A 122 -3.54 -14.65 0.98
CA CYS A 122 -4.60 -14.03 0.19
C CYS A 122 -5.37 -12.93 0.95
N ASP A 123 -4.71 -11.80 1.23
CA ASP A 123 -5.37 -10.67 1.91
C ASP A 123 -6.58 -10.11 1.13
N ALA A 124 -6.67 -10.35 -0.19
CA ALA A 124 -7.84 -10.01 -1.01
C ALA A 124 -9.14 -10.63 -0.48
N PHE A 125 -9.07 -11.76 0.25
CA PHE A 125 -10.23 -12.34 0.96
C PHE A 125 -10.90 -11.32 1.88
N TYR A 126 -10.13 -10.47 2.57
CA TYR A 126 -10.71 -9.44 3.44
C TYR A 126 -11.40 -8.33 2.65
N GLY A 127 -10.94 -8.03 1.44
CA GLY A 127 -11.52 -6.97 0.61
C GLY A 127 -12.69 -7.39 -0.28
N ASP A 128 -12.88 -8.69 -0.51
CA ASP A 128 -13.96 -9.27 -1.31
C ASP A 128 -15.21 -9.52 -0.45
N LEU A 129 -16.21 -8.64 -0.54
CA LEU A 129 -17.39 -8.63 0.32
C LEU A 129 -18.50 -9.57 -0.12
N ASP A 130 -18.54 -9.97 -1.39
CA ASP A 130 -19.67 -10.70 -1.98
C ASP A 130 -19.30 -12.06 -2.63
N GLY A 131 -18.00 -12.34 -2.72
CA GLY A 131 -17.45 -13.54 -3.31
C GLY A 131 -17.70 -14.80 -2.49
N LEU A 132 -17.89 -15.92 -3.19
CA LEU A 132 -18.06 -17.23 -2.57
C LEU A 132 -16.70 -17.92 -2.39
N TRP A 133 -16.23 -17.94 -1.15
CA TRP A 133 -15.03 -18.66 -0.72
C TRP A 133 -15.40 -20.00 -0.08
N THR A 134 -14.76 -21.09 -0.51
CA THR A 134 -15.07 -22.45 -0.04
C THR A 134 -13.82 -23.15 0.46
N ASP A 135 -13.98 -24.07 1.42
CA ASP A 135 -12.92 -24.95 1.93
C ASP A 135 -13.45 -26.39 1.91
N VAL A 136 -13.66 -26.93 0.71
CA VAL A 136 -14.37 -28.21 0.54
C VAL A 136 -13.79 -29.11 -0.54
N SER A 137 -12.95 -28.60 -1.46
CA SER A 137 -12.68 -29.29 -2.72
C SER A 137 -11.20 -29.50 -3.05
N VAL A 138 -10.33 -28.56 -2.72
CA VAL A 138 -8.89 -28.72 -2.92
C VAL A 138 -8.36 -29.76 -1.95
N ASN A 139 -7.63 -30.75 -2.48
CA ASN A 139 -7.02 -31.82 -1.70
C ASN A 139 -5.61 -32.07 -2.23
N SER A 140 -4.66 -31.24 -1.77
CA SER A 140 -3.28 -31.19 -2.26
C SER A 140 -2.30 -31.01 -1.11
N THR A 141 -1.43 -32.00 -0.93
CA THR A 141 -0.27 -31.94 -0.02
C THR A 141 1.04 -32.10 -0.78
N SER A 142 1.04 -31.82 -2.10
CA SER A 142 2.20 -32.04 -2.97
C SER A 142 3.26 -30.97 -2.84
N ALA A 143 2.93 -29.79 -2.29
CA ALA A 143 3.90 -28.74 -2.05
C ALA A 143 4.97 -29.19 -1.06
N ALA A 144 6.21 -28.77 -1.30
CA ALA A 144 7.35 -29.00 -0.43
C ALA A 144 7.19 -28.31 0.93
N PHE A 145 6.43 -27.22 0.98
CA PHE A 145 6.19 -26.46 2.20
C PHE A 145 4.78 -26.77 2.76
N PRO A 146 4.66 -27.27 4.00
CA PRO A 146 3.37 -27.62 4.61
C PRO A 146 2.37 -26.46 4.67
N ARG A 147 2.84 -25.21 4.77
CA ARG A 147 1.97 -24.01 4.74
C ARG A 147 1.19 -23.87 3.42
N ASN A 148 1.68 -24.43 2.31
CA ASN A 148 0.95 -24.40 1.04
C ASN A 148 0.07 -25.64 0.84
N HIS A 149 0.06 -26.62 1.76
CA HIS A 149 -0.92 -27.71 1.69
C HIS A 149 -2.32 -27.14 1.82
N ASN A 150 -3.27 -27.68 1.06
CA ASN A 150 -4.66 -27.25 1.07
C ASN A 150 -5.56 -28.50 1.00
N LEU A 151 -6.30 -28.74 2.07
CA LEU A 151 -7.13 -29.91 2.30
C LEU A 151 -8.54 -29.46 2.69
N PRO A 152 -9.60 -30.23 2.38
CA PRO A 152 -10.94 -29.84 2.79
C PRO A 152 -11.04 -29.71 4.31
N GLN A 153 -11.60 -28.60 4.77
CA GLN A 153 -11.81 -28.24 6.18
C GLN A 153 -10.51 -27.95 6.97
N ASP A 154 -9.45 -27.50 6.29
CA ASP A 154 -8.19 -27.09 6.95
C ASP A 154 -8.11 -25.58 7.28
N GLY A 155 -9.13 -24.81 6.90
CA GLY A 155 -9.21 -23.37 7.09
C GLY A 155 -8.63 -22.54 5.95
N LYS A 156 -8.20 -23.18 4.85
CA LYS A 156 -7.70 -22.52 3.63
C LYS A 156 -8.72 -22.66 2.52
N PHE A 157 -8.85 -21.62 1.71
CA PHE A 157 -9.88 -21.59 0.69
C PHE A 157 -9.44 -22.29 -0.62
N ASP A 158 -10.40 -22.71 -1.42
CA ASP A 158 -10.21 -23.51 -2.62
C ASP A 158 -9.77 -22.67 -3.83
N GLN A 159 -10.10 -21.37 -3.81
CA GLN A 159 -10.06 -20.48 -4.96
C GLN A 159 -8.61 -20.09 -5.34
N SER A 160 -8.17 -20.44 -6.55
CA SER A 160 -6.91 -19.90 -7.13
C SER A 160 -7.11 -18.56 -7.86
N ASP A 161 -8.35 -18.31 -8.27
CA ASP A 161 -8.82 -17.08 -8.90
C ASP A 161 -9.82 -16.41 -7.96
N LEU A 162 -9.83 -15.08 -7.93
CA LEU A 162 -10.79 -14.33 -7.13
C LEU A 162 -12.22 -14.68 -7.58
N PRO A 163 -13.12 -15.03 -6.65
CA PRO A 163 -14.47 -15.45 -6.98
C PRO A 163 -15.38 -14.30 -7.45
N SER A 164 -15.05 -13.06 -7.09
CA SER A 164 -15.66 -11.81 -7.57
C SER A 164 -14.62 -10.66 -7.55
N PRO A 165 -14.93 -9.48 -8.09
CA PRO A 165 -14.08 -8.30 -7.93
C PRO A 165 -13.90 -7.94 -6.45
N VAL A 166 -12.69 -7.52 -6.06
CA VAL A 166 -12.40 -7.04 -4.71
C VAL A 166 -12.92 -5.61 -4.54
N GLU A 167 -13.86 -5.39 -3.61
CA GLU A 167 -14.45 -4.07 -3.36
C GLU A 167 -13.51 -3.14 -2.59
N LEU A 168 -12.86 -3.65 -1.53
CA LEU A 168 -12.07 -2.83 -0.61
C LEU A 168 -10.58 -3.01 -0.86
N ALA A 169 -9.83 -1.90 -0.91
CA ALA A 169 -8.38 -1.96 -0.99
C ALA A 169 -7.82 -2.57 0.31
N VAL A 170 -6.91 -3.55 0.23
CA VAL A 170 -6.32 -4.16 1.43
C VAL A 170 -4.82 -3.90 1.43
N GLY A 171 -4.30 -3.34 2.52
CA GLY A 171 -2.86 -3.19 2.76
C GLY A 171 -2.47 -3.73 4.13
N ARG A 172 -1.27 -4.33 4.22
CA ARG A 172 -0.76 -4.98 5.43
C ARG A 172 0.63 -4.48 5.81
N VAL A 173 0.81 -4.16 7.09
CA VAL A 173 2.11 -3.97 7.71
C VAL A 173 2.26 -5.00 8.81
N ASP A 174 2.96 -6.08 8.49
CA ASP A 174 3.27 -7.18 9.41
C ASP A 174 4.79 -7.37 9.43
N LEU A 175 5.40 -7.12 10.60
CA LEU A 175 6.85 -7.19 10.81
C LEU A 175 7.21 -8.28 11.85
N SER A 176 6.31 -9.24 12.05
CA SER A 176 6.54 -10.42 12.88
C SER A 176 7.57 -11.37 12.26
N ASP A 177 8.22 -12.22 13.06
CA ASP A 177 9.05 -13.33 12.54
C ASP A 177 10.12 -12.90 11.50
N LEU A 178 10.81 -11.78 11.77
CA LEU A 178 11.92 -11.26 10.97
C LEU A 178 13.26 -11.33 11.73
N PRO A 179 13.82 -12.52 12.00
CA PRO A 179 14.96 -12.70 12.89
C PRO A 179 16.29 -12.15 12.35
N SER A 180 16.37 -11.76 11.08
CA SER A 180 17.52 -10.98 10.59
C SER A 180 17.60 -9.58 11.22
N TYR A 181 16.46 -9.03 11.69
CA TYR A 181 16.46 -7.80 12.48
C TYR A 181 16.81 -8.08 13.94
N SER A 182 17.62 -7.19 14.52
CA SER A 182 17.89 -7.20 15.96
C SER A 182 16.74 -6.63 16.79
N GLN A 183 15.91 -5.79 16.17
CA GLN A 183 14.74 -5.17 16.79
C GLN A 183 13.58 -6.15 16.94
N SER A 184 12.77 -5.98 17.98
CA SER A 184 11.49 -6.70 18.08
C SER A 184 10.47 -6.19 17.06
N GLU A 185 9.42 -6.97 16.79
CA GLU A 185 8.30 -6.54 15.96
C GLU A 185 7.73 -5.20 16.44
N THR A 186 7.48 -5.04 17.75
CA THR A 186 6.98 -3.77 18.33
C THR A 186 7.87 -2.59 17.96
N GLN A 187 9.21 -2.75 18.00
CA GLN A 187 10.15 -1.69 17.65
C GLN A 187 10.16 -1.41 16.14
N LEU A 188 10.06 -2.45 15.31
CA LEU A 188 9.99 -2.30 13.86
C LEU A 188 8.69 -1.60 13.44
N VAL A 189 7.55 -1.96 14.02
CA VAL A 189 6.25 -1.33 13.75
C VAL A 189 6.25 0.11 14.25
N ALA A 190 6.80 0.40 15.44
CA ALA A 190 6.97 1.78 15.90
C ALA A 190 7.76 2.62 14.88
N SER A 191 8.90 2.11 14.42
CA SER A 191 9.72 2.80 13.41
C SER A 191 9.01 2.97 12.07
N TYR A 192 8.22 1.99 11.64
CA TYR A 192 7.39 2.11 10.44
C TYR A 192 6.35 3.22 10.60
N LEU A 193 5.63 3.27 11.73
CA LEU A 193 4.59 4.27 11.97
C LEU A 193 5.16 5.68 12.06
N ASP A 194 6.27 5.87 12.78
CA ASP A 194 6.96 7.17 12.87
C ASP A 194 7.40 7.65 11.48
N ARG A 195 7.87 6.73 10.63
CA ARG A 195 8.26 7.03 9.25
C ARG A 195 7.07 7.34 8.35
N ALA A 196 5.98 6.58 8.48
CA ALA A 196 4.75 6.83 7.74
C ALA A 196 4.15 8.20 8.12
N HIS A 197 4.18 8.55 9.41
CA HIS A 197 3.81 9.87 9.90
C HIS A 197 4.69 10.97 9.29
N ALA A 198 6.02 10.80 9.34
CA ALA A 198 6.95 11.75 8.73
C ALA A 198 6.69 11.94 7.22
N TRP A 199 6.35 10.88 6.50
CA TRP A 199 5.97 10.96 5.09
C TRP A 199 4.65 11.70 4.87
N LYS A 200 3.60 11.37 5.62
CA LYS A 200 2.27 11.99 5.50
C LYS A 200 2.25 13.46 5.90
N THR A 201 3.17 13.87 6.76
CA THR A 201 3.33 15.26 7.21
C THR A 201 4.36 16.06 6.41
N GLY A 202 5.03 15.44 5.42
CA GLY A 202 6.07 16.08 4.63
C GLY A 202 7.40 16.31 5.37
N ALA A 203 7.56 15.79 6.60
CA ALA A 203 8.82 15.83 7.34
C ALA A 203 9.89 14.89 6.74
N LEU A 204 9.46 13.81 6.10
CA LEU A 204 10.29 12.97 5.24
C LEU A 204 10.00 13.30 3.77
N THR A 205 11.04 13.67 3.03
CA THR A 205 10.96 13.93 1.58
C THR A 205 12.07 13.20 0.85
N VAL A 206 11.76 12.68 -0.34
CA VAL A 206 12.73 12.10 -1.28
C VAL A 206 12.54 12.77 -2.65
N PRO A 207 13.58 12.82 -3.51
CA PRO A 207 13.41 13.35 -4.85
C PRO A 207 12.46 12.44 -5.66
N ALA A 208 11.71 13.04 -6.60
CA ALA A 208 10.84 12.32 -7.53
C ALA A 208 11.65 11.60 -8.62
N GLU A 209 12.53 10.70 -8.21
CA GLU A 209 13.37 9.85 -9.04
C GLU A 209 12.93 8.39 -8.89
N ALA A 210 13.23 7.56 -9.89
CA ALA A 210 12.98 6.14 -9.84
C ALA A 210 14.18 5.31 -10.30
N LEU A 211 14.41 4.18 -9.64
CA LEU A 211 15.44 3.21 -10.01
C LEU A 211 14.77 1.95 -10.59
N LEU A 212 15.25 1.45 -11.72
CA LEU A 212 14.76 0.21 -12.33
C LEU A 212 15.92 -0.74 -12.59
N PHE A 213 15.84 -1.94 -12.02
CA PHE A 213 16.84 -2.99 -12.16
C PHE A 213 16.21 -4.26 -12.73
N ASP A 214 16.60 -4.65 -13.95
CA ASP A 214 16.08 -5.84 -14.62
C ASP A 214 17.19 -6.88 -14.85
N ASP A 215 17.37 -7.78 -13.89
CA ASP A 215 18.32 -8.92 -13.95
C ASP A 215 17.66 -10.22 -14.44
N LEU A 216 16.50 -10.12 -15.10
CA LEU A 216 15.92 -11.25 -15.85
C LEU A 216 16.02 -10.99 -17.35
N GLN A 217 15.76 -9.76 -17.79
CA GLN A 217 15.85 -9.32 -19.19
C GLN A 217 14.99 -10.19 -20.15
N TRP A 218 13.94 -10.81 -19.63
CA TRP A 218 13.10 -11.75 -20.37
C TRP A 218 12.12 -11.02 -21.28
N THR A 219 12.37 -11.04 -22.58
CA THR A 219 11.50 -10.37 -23.56
C THR A 219 10.22 -11.14 -23.89
N ALA A 220 10.21 -12.48 -23.72
CA ALA A 220 9.03 -13.31 -23.96
C ALA A 220 8.01 -13.24 -22.81
N TYR A 221 8.47 -12.96 -21.60
CA TYR A 221 7.67 -12.72 -20.40
C TYR A 221 8.23 -11.48 -19.71
N PRO A 222 7.86 -10.27 -20.18
CA PRO A 222 8.51 -9.02 -19.73
C PRO A 222 8.06 -8.65 -18.32
N LEU A 223 8.68 -9.24 -17.31
CA LEU A 223 8.38 -9.05 -15.88
C LEU A 223 8.60 -7.59 -15.46
N SER A 224 9.69 -6.99 -15.93
CA SER A 224 10.05 -5.59 -15.71
C SER A 224 9.09 -4.57 -16.32
N GLN A 225 8.16 -4.99 -17.20
CA GLN A 225 7.21 -4.06 -17.82
C GLN A 225 6.35 -3.34 -16.77
N SER A 226 6.04 -4.00 -15.64
CA SER A 226 5.26 -3.36 -14.58
C SER A 226 6.02 -2.18 -13.98
N GLY A 227 7.34 -2.32 -13.81
CA GLY A 227 8.24 -1.24 -13.39
C GLY A 227 8.30 -0.13 -14.43
N HIS A 228 8.59 -0.45 -15.70
CA HIS A 228 8.69 0.55 -16.77
C HIS A 228 7.39 1.35 -16.95
N MET A 229 6.23 0.69 -16.91
CA MET A 229 4.93 1.36 -17.07
C MET A 229 4.58 2.22 -15.85
N GLY A 230 4.76 1.68 -14.64
CA GLY A 230 4.36 2.32 -13.40
C GLY A 230 5.26 3.51 -13.03
N LEU A 231 6.57 3.27 -12.97
CA LEU A 231 7.53 4.26 -12.47
C LEU A 231 7.57 5.48 -13.39
N ALA A 232 7.68 5.29 -14.71
CA ALA A 232 7.72 6.40 -15.65
C ALA A 232 6.43 7.25 -15.62
N ALA A 233 5.27 6.65 -15.32
CA ALA A 233 4.02 7.40 -15.14
C ALA A 233 4.06 8.26 -13.86
N CYS A 234 4.66 7.75 -12.79
CA CYS A 234 4.74 8.42 -11.49
C CYS A 234 5.79 9.53 -11.43
N VAL A 235 7.01 9.28 -11.94
CA VAL A 235 8.15 10.22 -11.86
C VAL A 235 8.52 10.89 -13.17
N GLY A 236 7.94 10.45 -14.29
CA GLY A 236 8.30 10.94 -15.62
C GLY A 236 9.46 10.12 -16.22
N PRO A 237 9.50 9.95 -17.55
CA PRO A 237 10.51 9.12 -18.21
C PRO A 237 11.94 9.63 -18.04
N ASP A 238 12.12 10.96 -17.90
CA ASP A 238 13.46 11.57 -17.72
C ASP A 238 14.03 11.39 -16.31
N HIS A 239 13.21 10.93 -15.35
CA HIS A 239 13.57 10.69 -13.95
C HIS A 239 13.57 9.18 -13.61
N LEU A 240 13.58 8.32 -14.64
CA LEU A 240 13.72 6.88 -14.50
C LEU A 240 15.16 6.49 -14.85
N THR A 241 15.92 6.04 -13.85
CA THR A 241 17.26 5.50 -14.05
C THR A 241 17.20 3.99 -14.14
N GLU A 242 17.48 3.45 -15.33
CA GLU A 242 17.75 2.02 -15.50
C GLU A 242 19.16 1.71 -14.96
N VAL A 243 19.22 0.80 -13.99
CA VAL A 243 20.46 0.30 -13.37
C VAL A 243 20.82 -1.03 -14.04
N PRO A 244 21.86 -1.08 -14.89
CA PRO A 244 22.28 -2.30 -15.54
C PRO A 244 22.79 -3.34 -14.53
N PRO A 245 22.35 -4.62 -14.61
CA PRO A 245 22.79 -5.66 -13.67
C PRO A 245 24.29 -5.98 -13.71
N ASN A 246 24.97 -5.61 -14.79
CA ASN A 246 26.43 -5.71 -14.90
C ASN A 246 27.18 -4.61 -14.13
N ASN A 247 26.49 -3.60 -13.58
CA ASN A 247 27.06 -2.55 -12.74
C ASN A 247 27.08 -2.90 -11.24
N GLY A 248 26.89 -4.18 -10.89
CA GLY A 248 26.88 -4.66 -9.51
C GLY A 248 25.46 -4.95 -8.98
N PRO A 249 25.36 -5.49 -7.77
CA PRO A 249 24.09 -5.87 -7.19
C PRO A 249 23.19 -4.65 -6.92
N PHE A 250 21.87 -4.83 -7.00
CA PHE A 250 20.94 -3.72 -6.78
C PHE A 250 21.06 -3.08 -5.40
N SER A 251 21.50 -3.83 -4.39
CA SER A 251 21.81 -3.33 -3.05
C SER A 251 22.77 -2.12 -3.08
N ASP A 252 23.74 -2.09 -4.00
CA ASP A 252 24.73 -1.01 -4.11
C ASP A 252 24.12 0.30 -4.62
N HIS A 253 22.90 0.24 -5.19
CA HIS A 253 22.23 1.38 -5.82
C HIS A 253 21.01 1.84 -5.05
N VAL A 254 20.27 0.94 -4.41
CA VAL A 254 19.02 1.26 -3.70
C VAL A 254 19.24 1.61 -2.23
N LEU A 255 20.30 1.08 -1.60
CA LEU A 255 20.64 1.41 -0.22
C LEU A 255 21.24 2.81 -0.16
N SER A 256 20.73 3.64 0.74
CA SER A 256 21.16 5.02 1.00
C SER A 256 21.06 5.98 -0.20
N THR A 257 20.33 5.61 -1.25
CA THR A 257 20.03 6.47 -2.41
C THR A 257 18.56 6.91 -2.35
N PRO A 258 18.26 8.15 -1.94
CA PRO A 258 16.89 8.63 -1.88
C PRO A 258 16.23 8.66 -3.26
N ALA A 259 15.14 7.93 -3.43
CA ALA A 259 14.29 8.01 -4.62
C ALA A 259 12.84 7.70 -4.25
N LEU A 260 11.88 8.15 -5.06
CA LEU A 260 10.46 7.93 -4.79
C LEU A 260 10.08 6.47 -5.04
N TRP A 261 10.57 5.90 -6.14
CA TRP A 261 10.24 4.55 -6.55
C TRP A 261 11.48 3.68 -6.80
N SER A 262 11.32 2.39 -6.55
CA SER A 262 12.22 1.37 -7.09
C SER A 262 11.44 0.23 -7.73
N TYR A 263 12.01 -0.35 -8.78
CA TYR A 263 11.64 -1.67 -9.29
C TYR A 263 12.89 -2.52 -9.40
N GLN A 264 12.81 -3.78 -8.97
CA GLN A 264 13.83 -4.78 -9.28
C GLN A 264 13.23 -6.10 -9.76
N CYS A 265 13.94 -6.84 -10.59
CA CYS A 265 13.68 -8.27 -10.73
C CYS A 265 14.95 -9.08 -10.92
N GLY A 266 14.92 -10.31 -10.43
CA GLY A 266 16.02 -11.27 -10.51
C GLY A 266 15.59 -12.68 -10.10
N ALA A 267 16.51 -13.63 -10.19
CA ALA A 267 16.25 -15.01 -9.77
C ALA A 267 16.01 -15.07 -8.25
N GLY A 268 14.87 -15.61 -7.82
CA GLY A 268 14.50 -15.66 -6.40
C GLY A 268 15.43 -16.53 -5.56
N LEU A 269 15.65 -16.14 -4.31
CA LEU A 269 16.53 -16.83 -3.37
C LEU A 269 15.76 -17.42 -2.20
N GLN A 270 16.15 -18.65 -1.87
CA GLN A 270 15.79 -19.32 -0.63
C GLN A 270 16.89 -19.10 0.42
N GLY A 271 16.48 -18.89 1.67
CA GLY A 271 17.32 -18.84 2.86
C GLY A 271 17.05 -20.01 3.80
N THR A 272 17.77 -20.01 4.92
CA THR A 272 17.56 -20.96 6.01
C THR A 272 17.10 -20.18 7.23
N GLY A 273 15.90 -20.48 7.70
CA GLY A 273 15.34 -19.86 8.89
C GLY A 273 15.78 -20.53 10.19
N SER A 274 15.24 -20.03 11.29
CA SER A 274 15.68 -20.26 12.66
C SER A 274 15.55 -21.71 13.12
N ASN A 275 14.63 -22.47 12.51
CA ASN A 275 14.42 -23.90 12.76
C ASN A 275 14.81 -24.77 11.55
N ASN A 276 15.80 -24.34 10.76
CA ASN A 276 16.27 -25.01 9.55
C ASN A 276 15.21 -25.17 8.44
N GLN A 277 14.09 -24.45 8.52
CA GLN A 277 13.12 -24.38 7.44
C GLN A 277 13.60 -23.47 6.30
N VAL A 278 13.06 -23.67 5.10
CA VAL A 278 13.30 -22.79 3.95
C VAL A 278 12.54 -21.48 4.12
N THR A 279 13.23 -20.36 3.92
CA THR A 279 12.68 -18.98 3.93
C THR A 279 12.92 -18.30 2.59
N PHE A 280 12.24 -17.18 2.29
CA PHE A 280 12.33 -16.53 0.98
C PHE A 280 12.85 -15.10 1.09
N VAL A 281 14.13 -14.91 0.75
CA VAL A 281 14.93 -13.79 1.24
C VAL A 281 15.29 -12.75 0.18
N GLY A 282 14.75 -12.83 -1.04
CA GLY A 282 14.92 -11.80 -2.08
C GLY A 282 15.40 -12.37 -3.41
N THR A 283 16.29 -11.65 -4.10
CA THR A 283 16.80 -12.04 -5.44
C THR A 283 18.33 -12.14 -5.49
N THR A 284 18.80 -12.98 -6.41
CA THR A 284 20.21 -13.03 -6.81
C THR A 284 20.57 -11.72 -7.51
N ASN A 285 21.74 -11.15 -7.18
CA ASN A 285 22.23 -9.87 -7.74
C ASN A 285 21.29 -8.66 -7.52
N GLY A 286 20.15 -8.82 -6.84
CA GLY A 286 19.29 -7.72 -6.42
C GLY A 286 19.62 -7.28 -5.00
N ILE A 287 18.60 -7.25 -4.16
CA ILE A 287 18.72 -7.04 -2.72
C ILE A 287 18.03 -8.19 -1.98
N ARG A 288 18.53 -8.51 -0.78
CA ARG A 288 17.99 -9.54 0.10
C ARG A 288 17.63 -8.98 1.47
N THR A 289 16.84 -9.73 2.23
CA THR A 289 16.53 -9.41 3.63
C THR A 289 17.81 -9.07 4.43
N GLN A 290 18.89 -9.86 4.27
CA GLN A 290 20.14 -9.63 5.00
C GLN A 290 20.86 -8.33 4.61
N ASP A 291 20.66 -7.83 3.39
CA ASP A 291 21.20 -6.55 2.95
C ASP A 291 20.32 -5.40 3.47
N VAL A 292 18.99 -5.58 3.46
CA VAL A 292 17.98 -4.63 3.97
C VAL A 292 18.14 -4.36 5.46
N VAL A 293 18.42 -5.38 6.28
CA VAL A 293 18.57 -5.20 7.74
C VAL A 293 19.90 -4.52 8.13
N GLN A 294 20.88 -4.52 7.22
CA GLN A 294 22.20 -3.94 7.45
C GLN A 294 22.37 -2.55 6.81
N GLY A 295 21.53 -2.22 5.84
CA GLY A 295 21.53 -0.93 5.16
C GLY A 295 20.24 -0.15 5.38
N ASP A 296 20.23 1.08 4.86
CA ASP A 296 19.06 1.93 4.87
C ASP A 296 18.43 1.93 3.47
N VAL A 297 17.26 1.33 3.29
CA VAL A 297 16.57 1.39 2.00
C VAL A 297 16.26 2.85 1.64
N GLY A 298 16.80 3.36 0.54
CA GLY A 298 16.64 4.78 0.18
C GLY A 298 15.26 5.13 -0.39
N THR A 299 14.51 4.13 -0.83
CA THR A 299 13.30 4.30 -1.65
C THR A 299 12.00 4.05 -0.90
N VAL A 300 10.97 4.85 -1.20
CA VAL A 300 9.69 4.85 -0.46
C VAL A 300 8.73 3.77 -0.96
N PHE A 301 8.49 3.72 -2.28
CA PHE A 301 7.59 2.77 -2.91
C PHE A 301 8.39 1.77 -3.73
N ASN A 302 8.28 0.49 -3.39
CA ASN A 302 9.15 -0.55 -3.92
C ASN A 302 8.33 -1.62 -4.63
N MET A 303 8.80 -2.06 -5.79
CA MET A 303 8.24 -3.16 -6.54
C MET A 303 9.35 -4.19 -6.81
N ALA A 304 9.06 -5.46 -6.62
CA ALA A 304 10.04 -6.51 -6.88
C ALA A 304 9.41 -7.73 -7.52
N PHE A 305 10.16 -8.39 -8.40
CA PHE A 305 9.84 -9.74 -8.86
C PHE A 305 10.99 -10.71 -8.63
N GLY A 306 10.64 -11.90 -8.20
CA GLY A 306 11.51 -13.06 -8.14
C GLY A 306 10.76 -14.25 -7.56
N SER A 307 11.32 -15.44 -7.73
CA SER A 307 10.69 -16.66 -7.24
C SER A 307 10.53 -16.67 -5.72
N TYR A 308 9.53 -17.42 -5.25
CA TYR A 308 9.24 -17.74 -3.86
C TYR A 308 8.72 -16.59 -2.98
N PHE A 309 9.40 -15.45 -2.89
CA PHE A 309 9.08 -14.43 -1.87
C PHE A 309 7.74 -13.71 -2.04
N GLY A 310 7.04 -13.94 -3.16
CA GLY A 310 5.64 -13.55 -3.33
C GLY A 310 4.68 -14.27 -2.37
N ASP A 311 5.02 -15.50 -1.95
CA ASP A 311 4.42 -16.14 -0.77
C ASP A 311 5.08 -15.49 0.45
N TRP A 312 4.43 -14.49 1.02
CA TRP A 312 5.06 -13.55 1.96
C TRP A 312 4.99 -13.97 3.42
N ASP A 313 4.07 -14.87 3.75
CA ASP A 313 3.78 -15.30 5.13
C ASP A 313 4.71 -16.47 5.53
N ASN A 314 5.99 -16.14 5.71
CA ASN A 314 7.03 -17.04 6.23
C ASN A 314 8.17 -16.24 6.84
N GLU A 315 8.91 -16.86 7.76
CA GLU A 315 10.06 -16.26 8.46
C GLU A 315 11.01 -15.51 7.51
N ASP A 316 11.45 -14.33 7.93
CA ASP A 316 12.48 -13.51 7.26
C ASP A 316 12.16 -13.11 5.80
N ASN A 317 10.87 -13.13 5.45
CA ASN A 317 10.43 -12.88 4.09
C ASN A 317 10.80 -11.48 3.60
N PHE A 318 11.33 -11.42 2.37
CA PHE A 318 11.81 -10.20 1.75
C PHE A 318 10.76 -9.09 1.58
N LEU A 319 9.50 -9.44 1.27
CA LEU A 319 8.47 -8.42 1.07
C LEU A 319 8.18 -7.66 2.36
N ARG A 320 8.08 -8.39 3.48
CA ARG A 320 7.84 -7.84 4.81
C ARG A 320 9.08 -7.13 5.35
N ALA A 321 10.26 -7.74 5.22
CA ALA A 321 11.52 -7.17 5.71
C ALA A 321 11.80 -5.77 5.15
N MET A 322 11.50 -5.52 3.87
CA MET A 322 11.69 -4.19 3.26
C MET A 322 10.93 -3.08 3.98
N LEU A 323 9.80 -3.35 4.65
CA LEU A 323 9.08 -2.34 5.42
C LEU A 323 9.78 -1.98 6.74
N GLY A 324 10.78 -2.75 7.18
CA GLY A 324 11.53 -2.50 8.41
C GLY A 324 12.74 -1.57 8.27
N SER A 325 13.07 -1.07 7.06
CA SER A 325 14.33 -0.37 6.79
C SER A 325 14.16 0.98 6.07
N GLY A 326 15.05 1.92 6.40
CA GLY A 326 15.26 3.18 5.70
C GLY A 326 13.98 3.97 5.48
N ASN A 327 13.74 4.40 4.24
CA ASN A 327 12.60 5.19 3.77
C ASN A 327 11.39 4.34 3.31
N SER A 328 11.51 3.02 3.33
CA SER A 328 10.54 2.12 2.70
C SER A 328 9.20 2.11 3.43
N LEU A 329 8.11 2.30 2.66
CA LEU A 329 6.74 2.30 3.17
C LEU A 329 5.82 1.31 2.45
N VAL A 330 6.15 0.95 1.21
CA VAL A 330 5.40 0.00 0.40
C VAL A 330 6.34 -0.96 -0.31
N HIS A 331 5.98 -2.25 -0.36
CA HIS A 331 6.68 -3.25 -1.16
C HIS A 331 5.71 -4.23 -1.83
N LEU A 332 5.84 -4.40 -3.16
CA LEU A 332 4.89 -5.16 -3.97
C LEU A 332 5.59 -6.30 -4.70
N TRP A 333 5.04 -7.52 -4.62
CA TRP A 333 5.40 -8.57 -5.58
C TRP A 333 4.74 -8.26 -6.92
N SER A 334 5.54 -7.87 -7.90
CA SER A 334 5.02 -7.24 -9.11
C SER A 334 5.66 -7.81 -10.36
N GLY A 335 4.84 -8.31 -11.27
CA GLY A 335 5.29 -8.81 -12.57
C GLY A 335 4.39 -9.93 -13.08
N ILE A 336 3.76 -10.69 -12.18
CA ILE A 336 2.74 -11.69 -12.52
C ILE A 336 1.61 -11.65 -11.46
N PRO A 337 0.49 -10.94 -11.68
CA PRO A 337 0.25 -10.00 -12.76
C PRO A 337 1.01 -8.66 -12.57
N ASN A 338 0.82 -7.74 -13.52
CA ASN A 338 1.32 -6.37 -13.39
C ASN A 338 0.56 -5.60 -12.30
N TRP A 339 1.25 -4.64 -11.70
CA TRP A 339 0.65 -3.57 -10.91
C TRP A 339 0.54 -2.28 -11.72
N TYR A 340 -0.62 -1.61 -11.63
CA TYR A 340 -0.90 -0.33 -12.26
C TYR A 340 -0.95 0.79 -11.23
N VAL A 341 0.20 1.43 -11.02
CA VAL A 341 0.40 2.47 -10.00
C VAL A 341 0.24 3.91 -10.50
N TYR A 342 -0.07 4.09 -11.79
CA TYR A 342 -0.24 5.40 -12.42
C TYR A 342 -1.25 6.36 -11.75
N PRO A 343 -2.30 5.91 -11.03
CA PRO A 343 -3.18 6.84 -10.31
C PRO A 343 -2.46 7.68 -9.26
N MET A 344 -1.35 7.19 -8.71
CA MET A 344 -0.55 7.91 -7.70
C MET A 344 0.06 9.20 -8.26
N ALA A 345 0.35 9.25 -9.57
CA ALA A 345 0.85 10.44 -10.26
C ALA A 345 -0.13 11.63 -10.21
N MET A 346 -1.40 11.38 -9.90
CA MET A 346 -2.45 12.39 -9.75
C MET A 346 -3.06 12.38 -8.34
N GLY A 347 -2.25 12.06 -7.32
CA GLY A 347 -2.66 12.13 -5.92
C GLY A 347 -3.57 10.99 -5.45
N GLY A 348 -3.69 9.91 -6.21
CA GLY A 348 -4.38 8.69 -5.77
C GLY A 348 -3.59 7.90 -4.72
N PRO A 349 -4.26 7.18 -3.80
CA PRO A 349 -3.60 6.30 -2.84
C PRO A 349 -3.19 4.97 -3.50
N VAL A 350 -2.14 4.32 -2.96
CA VAL A 350 -1.65 3.02 -3.46
C VAL A 350 -2.71 1.92 -3.37
N GLY A 351 -3.63 1.98 -2.41
CA GLY A 351 -4.76 1.04 -2.29
C GLY A 351 -5.69 1.08 -3.50
N SER A 352 -5.90 2.25 -4.11
CA SER A 352 -6.67 2.35 -5.37
C SER A 352 -5.96 1.63 -6.53
N CYS A 353 -4.62 1.62 -6.51
CA CYS A 353 -3.79 0.91 -7.48
C CYS A 353 -3.85 -0.60 -7.27
N MET A 354 -3.91 -1.04 -6.01
CA MET A 354 -4.16 -2.45 -5.66
C MET A 354 -5.49 -2.93 -6.27
N ARG A 355 -6.60 -2.22 -6.03
CA ARG A 355 -7.92 -2.60 -6.57
C ARG A 355 -7.92 -2.66 -8.10
N ILE A 356 -7.35 -1.66 -8.77
CA ILE A 356 -7.24 -1.67 -10.24
C ILE A 356 -6.46 -2.90 -10.71
N SER A 357 -5.35 -3.22 -10.06
CA SER A 357 -4.46 -4.30 -10.51
C SER A 357 -5.07 -5.69 -10.27
N VAL A 358 -5.65 -5.90 -9.08
CA VAL A 358 -6.24 -7.19 -8.67
C VAL A 358 -7.53 -7.49 -9.42
N ASN A 359 -8.30 -6.46 -9.80
CA ASN A 359 -9.55 -6.60 -10.55
C ASN A 359 -9.39 -6.52 -12.07
N ASN A 360 -8.17 -6.35 -12.60
CA ASN A 360 -7.90 -6.26 -14.04
C ASN A 360 -8.04 -7.63 -14.75
N THR A 361 -9.23 -8.20 -14.73
CA THR A 361 -9.55 -9.55 -15.23
C THR A 361 -9.94 -9.56 -16.71
N GLN A 362 -10.43 -8.43 -17.25
CA GLN A 362 -10.89 -8.31 -18.64
C GLN A 362 -9.88 -7.63 -19.57
N GLN A 363 -8.64 -7.45 -19.12
CA GLN A 363 -7.59 -6.72 -19.85
C GLN A 363 -7.95 -5.26 -20.15
N ASP A 364 -8.75 -4.62 -19.28
CA ASP A 364 -9.02 -3.18 -19.33
C ASP A 364 -7.70 -2.39 -19.36
N HIS A 365 -6.71 -2.88 -18.60
CA HIS A 365 -5.32 -2.52 -18.73
C HIS A 365 -4.52 -3.67 -19.38
N ALA A 366 -4.10 -3.46 -20.63
CA ALA A 366 -3.26 -4.36 -21.41
C ALA A 366 -1.96 -3.69 -21.91
N PRO A 367 -0.83 -4.40 -21.98
CA PRO A 367 -0.66 -5.82 -21.74
C PRO A 367 -0.66 -6.08 -20.25
N GLN A 368 -1.28 -7.19 -19.87
CA GLN A 368 -1.05 -7.80 -18.58
C GLN A 368 -0.01 -8.91 -18.76
N ASN A 369 0.87 -9.10 -17.78
CA ASN A 369 1.71 -10.29 -17.73
C ASN A 369 1.05 -11.36 -16.87
N ALA A 370 0.39 -12.32 -17.51
CA ALA A 370 -0.12 -13.51 -16.83
C ALA A 370 0.97 -14.53 -16.47
N GLY A 371 2.23 -14.27 -16.87
CA GLY A 371 3.32 -15.22 -16.78
C GLY A 371 2.96 -16.55 -17.42
N TRP A 372 3.32 -17.63 -16.73
CA TRP A 372 3.03 -19.03 -17.09
C TRP A 372 1.73 -19.54 -16.47
N GLN A 373 0.97 -18.71 -15.74
CA GLN A 373 -0.26 -19.12 -15.05
C GLN A 373 -1.50 -19.15 -15.95
N GLY A 374 -1.39 -18.71 -17.21
CA GLY A 374 -2.52 -18.58 -18.14
C GLY A 374 -3.35 -17.33 -17.90
N GLN A 375 -4.32 -17.07 -18.78
CA GLN A 375 -4.95 -15.74 -18.99
C GLN A 375 -5.76 -15.18 -17.81
N ASN A 376 -6.00 -15.91 -16.70
CA ASN A 376 -6.73 -15.35 -15.57
C ASN A 376 -5.80 -14.50 -14.69
N MET A 377 -6.22 -13.27 -14.42
CA MET A 377 -5.40 -12.17 -13.90
C MET A 377 -5.79 -11.76 -12.48
N GLY A 378 -7.03 -12.05 -12.06
CA GLY A 378 -7.49 -11.86 -10.70
C GLY A 378 -7.05 -13.03 -9.83
N ARG A 379 -5.79 -13.00 -9.38
CA ARG A 379 -5.17 -14.09 -8.62
C ARG A 379 -5.05 -13.75 -7.14
N VAL A 380 -5.24 -14.79 -6.34
CA VAL A 380 -5.32 -14.68 -4.87
C VAL A 380 -4.03 -14.21 -4.19
N HIS A 381 -2.87 -14.33 -4.84
CA HIS A 381 -1.56 -14.01 -4.25
C HIS A 381 -1.20 -12.52 -4.28
N MET A 382 -1.96 -11.67 -4.98
CA MET A 382 -1.67 -10.24 -5.03
C MET A 382 -1.91 -9.61 -3.65
N ALA A 383 -0.85 -9.06 -3.07
CA ALA A 383 -0.90 -8.40 -1.77
C ALA A 383 -0.12 -7.08 -1.78
N LEU A 384 -0.68 -6.08 -1.11
CA LEU A 384 -0.03 -4.79 -0.85
C LEU A 384 0.61 -4.84 0.54
N MET A 385 1.94 -4.94 0.59
CA MET A 385 2.67 -4.72 1.85
C MET A 385 2.84 -3.21 2.03
N GLY A 386 2.18 -2.63 3.02
CA GLY A 386 2.17 -1.20 3.33
C GLY A 386 0.78 -0.65 3.64
N ASP A 387 0.74 0.60 4.11
CA ASP A 387 -0.49 1.37 4.33
C ASP A 387 -1.21 1.68 3.00
N PRO A 388 -2.47 1.23 2.81
CA PRO A 388 -3.22 1.42 1.56
C PRO A 388 -3.58 2.87 1.25
N THR A 389 -3.47 3.78 2.22
CA THR A 389 -3.81 5.19 2.07
C THR A 389 -2.64 6.05 1.57
N LEU A 390 -1.43 5.49 1.52
CA LEU A 390 -0.24 6.23 1.13
C LEU A 390 -0.33 6.77 -0.29
N ARG A 391 0.01 8.06 -0.44
CA ARG A 391 0.16 8.78 -1.70
C ARG A 391 1.64 9.08 -1.96
N GLN A 392 1.99 9.30 -3.22
CA GLN A 392 3.37 9.59 -3.59
C GLN A 392 3.84 11.01 -3.21
N SER A 393 2.94 11.89 -2.77
CA SER A 393 3.26 13.24 -2.35
C SER A 393 2.22 13.73 -1.34
N TYR A 394 2.71 14.44 -0.32
CA TYR A 394 1.94 15.08 0.73
C TYR A 394 2.34 16.55 0.82
N VAL A 395 1.41 17.36 1.34
CA VAL A 395 1.63 18.77 1.65
C VAL A 395 1.75 18.87 3.16
N GLY A 396 2.76 19.58 3.65
CA GLY A 396 2.95 19.80 5.08
C GLY A 396 1.68 20.38 5.73
N PRO A 397 1.20 19.85 6.86
CA PRO A 397 0.01 20.36 7.51
C PRO A 397 0.27 21.71 8.21
N PRO A 398 -0.74 22.56 8.42
CA PRO A 398 -0.66 23.62 9.42
C PRO A 398 -0.59 23.00 10.84
N THR A 399 -0.10 23.76 11.81
CA THR A 399 0.02 23.32 13.20
C THR A 399 -0.70 24.25 14.17
N ASP A 400 -0.77 23.84 15.45
CA ASP A 400 -1.22 24.70 16.56
C ASP A 400 -2.61 25.32 16.36
N LEU A 401 -3.56 24.55 15.82
CA LEU A 401 -4.94 24.99 15.67
C LEU A 401 -5.54 25.37 17.03
N VAL A 402 -5.98 26.61 17.16
CA VAL A 402 -6.75 27.14 18.29
C VAL A 402 -8.15 27.47 17.82
N VAL A 403 -9.15 26.94 18.53
CA VAL A 403 -10.57 27.18 18.28
C VAL A 403 -11.16 27.92 19.48
N GLY A 404 -11.91 28.99 19.23
CA GLY A 404 -12.53 29.79 20.29
C GLY A 404 -13.79 30.51 19.86
N PRO A 405 -14.50 31.17 20.80
CA PRO A 405 -15.68 31.95 20.48
C PRO A 405 -15.30 33.33 19.91
N SER A 406 -16.11 33.81 18.96
CA SER A 406 -16.16 35.20 18.48
C SER A 406 -17.60 35.69 18.59
N GLY A 407 -17.95 36.25 19.76
CA GLY A 407 -19.36 36.43 20.11
C GLY A 407 -20.09 35.09 20.22
N TRP A 408 -21.07 34.85 19.37
CA TRP A 408 -21.83 33.58 19.30
C TRP A 408 -21.27 32.58 18.28
N THR A 409 -20.38 33.02 17.39
CA THR A 409 -19.80 32.18 16.33
C THR A 409 -18.42 31.66 16.70
N THR A 410 -17.85 30.80 15.85
CA THR A 410 -16.54 30.19 16.07
C THR A 410 -15.45 30.94 15.31
N GLN A 411 -14.30 31.16 15.95
CA GLN A 411 -13.08 31.66 15.34
C GLN A 411 -11.94 30.62 15.45
N PHE A 412 -11.03 30.70 14.49
CA PHE A 412 -9.94 29.76 14.28
C PHE A 412 -8.65 30.55 14.04
N SER A 413 -7.55 30.09 14.64
CA SER A 413 -6.20 30.55 14.31
C SER A 413 -5.24 29.36 14.33
N TRP A 414 -4.23 29.36 13.47
CA TRP A 414 -3.23 28.28 13.40
C TRP A 414 -1.85 28.84 13.02
N SER A 415 -0.82 28.02 13.20
CA SER A 415 0.50 28.24 12.61
C SER A 415 0.49 27.78 11.15
N PRO A 416 1.11 28.53 10.23
CA PRO A 416 1.12 28.17 8.81
C PRO A 416 1.79 26.82 8.55
N SER A 417 1.46 26.21 7.41
CA SER A 417 2.21 25.08 6.89
C SER A 417 3.70 25.44 6.70
N SER A 418 4.58 24.45 6.85
CA SER A 418 6.00 24.58 6.48
C SER A 418 6.20 24.69 4.97
N ASP A 419 5.24 24.24 4.18
CA ASP A 419 5.27 24.31 2.72
C ASP A 419 4.67 25.62 2.20
N ASP A 420 5.06 25.98 0.98
CA ASP A 420 4.34 27.00 0.20
C ASP A 420 3.01 26.43 -0.30
N VAL A 421 1.89 27.04 0.14
CA VAL A 421 0.52 26.52 -0.02
C VAL A 421 -0.41 27.62 -0.56
N ASP A 422 -1.44 27.23 -1.31
CA ASP A 422 -2.43 28.16 -1.88
C ASP A 422 -3.44 28.67 -0.82
N GLY A 423 -3.50 27.99 0.33
CA GLY A 423 -4.28 28.40 1.49
C GLY A 423 -4.77 27.22 2.32
N TYR A 424 -5.87 27.44 3.04
CA TYR A 424 -6.38 26.52 4.04
C TYR A 424 -7.89 26.32 3.92
N LEU A 425 -8.32 25.11 4.29
CA LEU A 425 -9.73 24.73 4.45
C LEU A 425 -9.96 24.31 5.90
N VAL A 426 -11.07 24.77 6.48
CA VAL A 426 -11.48 24.36 7.83
C VAL A 426 -12.66 23.41 7.71
N HIS A 427 -12.61 22.28 8.42
CA HIS A 427 -13.68 21.31 8.49
C HIS A 427 -14.07 21.05 9.94
N ARG A 428 -15.37 20.84 10.17
CA ARG A 428 -15.89 20.27 11.41
C ARG A 428 -15.85 18.75 11.29
N ILE A 429 -15.38 18.08 12.34
CA ILE A 429 -15.45 16.62 12.45
C ILE A 429 -16.85 16.26 12.97
N ASP A 430 -17.65 15.62 12.14
CA ASP A 430 -19.01 15.20 12.47
C ASP A 430 -19.02 13.73 12.89
N THR A 431 -18.93 13.50 14.21
CA THR A 431 -18.91 12.14 14.77
C THR A 431 -20.26 11.43 14.72
N VAL A 432 -21.34 12.15 14.40
CA VAL A 432 -22.67 11.55 14.29
C VAL A 432 -22.86 10.95 12.90
N SER A 433 -22.43 11.67 11.86
CA SER A 433 -22.48 11.17 10.48
C SER A 433 -21.25 10.37 10.08
N GLY A 434 -20.16 10.41 10.87
CA GLY A 434 -18.91 9.72 10.55
C GLY A 434 -18.15 10.38 9.40
N GLY A 435 -18.01 11.72 9.41
CA GLY A 435 -17.36 12.41 8.30
C GLY A 435 -16.94 13.85 8.58
N PHE A 436 -16.68 14.60 7.51
CA PHE A 436 -16.14 15.96 7.58
C PHE A 436 -17.07 16.96 6.90
N VAL A 437 -17.45 18.02 7.63
CA VAL A 437 -18.28 19.10 7.08
C VAL A 437 -17.42 20.33 6.88
N ARG A 438 -17.26 20.75 5.61
CA ARG A 438 -16.50 21.97 5.27
C ARG A 438 -17.18 23.21 5.88
N VAL A 439 -16.39 24.01 6.60
CA VAL A 439 -16.82 25.24 7.29
C VAL A 439 -16.47 26.47 6.46
N THR A 440 -15.30 26.48 5.82
CA THR A 440 -14.88 27.62 4.99
C THR A 440 -15.63 27.63 3.65
N PRO A 441 -16.26 28.75 3.25
CA PRO A 441 -16.98 28.82 1.97
C PRO A 441 -16.04 28.89 0.76
N GLN A 442 -14.79 29.31 0.97
CA GLN A 442 -13.73 29.48 -0.02
C GLN A 442 -12.37 29.14 0.64
N VAL A 443 -11.31 29.10 -0.14
CA VAL A 443 -9.94 28.94 0.38
C VAL A 443 -9.57 30.15 1.23
N VAL A 444 -9.00 29.92 2.41
CA VAL A 444 -8.49 30.97 3.30
C VAL A 444 -6.99 31.12 3.10
N THR A 445 -6.52 32.30 2.69
CA THR A 445 -5.08 32.56 2.47
C THR A 445 -4.36 33.09 3.72
N ASP A 446 -5.11 33.45 4.76
CA ASP A 446 -4.58 33.88 6.06
C ASP A 446 -4.50 32.66 7.02
N THR A 447 -3.87 32.81 8.18
CA THR A 447 -3.84 31.79 9.24
C THR A 447 -4.88 32.03 10.34
N PHE A 448 -5.95 32.75 9.97
CA PHE A 448 -7.08 33.11 10.83
C PHE A 448 -8.39 33.09 10.04
N PHE A 449 -9.47 32.62 10.66
CA PHE A 449 -10.81 32.58 10.07
C PHE A 449 -11.90 32.73 11.13
N VAL A 450 -12.95 33.51 10.85
CA VAL A 450 -14.18 33.56 11.66
C VAL A 450 -15.31 32.96 10.83
N SER A 451 -15.93 31.89 11.35
CA SER A 451 -17.04 31.23 10.66
C SER A 451 -18.40 31.81 11.05
N THR A 452 -19.43 31.36 10.34
CA THR A 452 -20.84 31.58 10.70
C THR A 452 -21.40 30.47 11.61
N GLU A 453 -20.63 29.41 11.89
CA GLU A 453 -21.04 28.31 12.76
C GLU A 453 -21.08 28.78 14.23
N LEU A 454 -22.11 28.37 14.97
CA LEU A 454 -22.22 28.67 16.39
C LEU A 454 -21.10 27.99 17.18
N TYR A 455 -20.54 28.70 18.15
CA TYR A 455 -19.56 28.11 19.05
C TYR A 455 -20.24 27.13 20.01
N ALA A 456 -19.80 25.88 19.98
CA ALA A 456 -20.23 24.83 20.88
C ALA A 456 -19.00 24.17 21.52
N PRO A 457 -18.86 24.20 22.87
CA PRO A 457 -17.77 23.52 23.56
C PRO A 457 -17.73 22.03 23.23
N GLY A 458 -16.53 21.51 22.94
CA GLY A 458 -16.30 20.10 22.62
C GLY A 458 -16.43 19.76 21.13
N THR A 459 -16.91 20.67 20.28
CA THR A 459 -16.89 20.47 18.83
C THR A 459 -15.45 20.40 18.32
N ARG A 460 -15.15 19.39 17.51
CA ARG A 460 -13.83 19.15 16.94
C ARG A 460 -13.75 19.69 15.52
N TYR A 461 -12.59 20.23 15.18
CA TYR A 461 -12.29 20.79 13.87
C TYR A 461 -10.91 20.36 13.41
N LEU A 462 -10.68 20.43 12.10
CA LEU A 462 -9.38 20.27 11.49
C LEU A 462 -9.16 21.39 10.46
N VAL A 463 -7.90 21.71 10.22
CA VAL A 463 -7.49 22.64 9.17
C VAL A 463 -6.55 21.91 8.24
N ARG A 464 -6.84 21.94 6.94
CA ARG A 464 -6.02 21.32 5.89
C ARG A 464 -5.39 22.41 5.04
N ALA A 465 -4.09 22.32 4.85
CA ALA A 465 -3.41 23.09 3.81
C ALA A 465 -3.77 22.52 2.44
N ILE A 466 -3.85 23.39 1.43
CA ILE A 466 -4.08 23.00 0.04
C ILE A 466 -3.02 23.61 -0.86
N LYS A 467 -2.63 22.85 -1.88
CA LYS A 467 -1.63 23.26 -2.87
C LYS A 467 -1.94 22.60 -4.19
N LEU A 468 -1.90 23.36 -5.27
CA LEU A 468 -1.90 22.84 -6.63
C LEU A 468 -0.57 22.14 -6.90
N VAL A 469 -0.63 20.82 -7.06
CA VAL A 469 0.53 20.00 -7.40
C VAL A 469 0.54 19.80 -8.91
N THR A 470 1.68 20.05 -9.55
CA THR A 470 1.91 19.69 -10.96
C THR A 470 2.81 18.47 -11.02
N SER A 471 2.28 17.38 -11.56
CA SER A 471 3.03 16.14 -11.82
C SER A 471 3.35 16.02 -13.32
N ASN A 472 4.06 14.94 -13.68
CA ASN A 472 4.39 14.65 -15.07
C ASN A 472 3.18 14.36 -15.97
N THR A 473 2.02 14.09 -15.36
CA THR A 473 0.81 13.68 -16.08
C THR A 473 -0.33 14.69 -15.97
N GLY A 474 -0.23 15.73 -15.16
CA GLY A 474 -1.25 16.78 -15.04
C GLY A 474 -1.08 17.64 -13.78
N SER A 475 -2.15 18.32 -13.37
CA SER A 475 -2.19 19.05 -12.11
C SER A 475 -3.48 18.82 -11.31
N TYR A 476 -3.35 18.77 -9.98
CA TYR A 476 -4.40 18.41 -9.03
C TYR A 476 -4.22 19.05 -7.65
#